data_AF-A0A8T5V078-F1
#
_entry.id   AF-A0A8T5V078-F1
#
_cell.length_a   1.000
_cell.length_b   1.000
_cell.length_c   1.000
_cell.angle_alpha   90.00
_cell.angle_beta   90.00
_cell.angle_gamma   90.00
#
_symmetry.space_group_name_H-M   'P 1'
#
loop_
_entity.id
_entity.type
_entity.pdbx_description
1 polymer ?
#
loop_
_entity_poly.entity_id
_entity_poly.type
_entity_poly.pdbx_seq_one_letter_code
_entity_poly.pdbx_strand_id
1 'polypeptide(L)'
;MDEPKPLTSAFTKTANFSIHEVDEVFRDAALPAAGAAARAAHPPVTLPPILGPLSAFTGTFTGQGFNTIFRPDSKITPTPMPGPISTTDPDDNVLELNLTDETMSFSNNLGSIPNRGSLQQADAFLNGVPYLQTINDITTGTPVGIHFEPGIWLAVPATTIPHEPFTVARMASIPHGTTIVAQGTALPPVAGKPTIAAIDITPFIGGNPGNKITFQNQTATNKTTRRLPQDLTALMASGKLTQAMITDPNTVLRNQIAHQTITQTIVIETSTKPGTPLSGGPLPAIPSPGPHPQAPSFAGGAANIAFLQGLPVPTPGGNGSNANAFQMDAVFWIETVVYDIDVPALPPGTPPVILQPRQRSNVPLVPSFVAAIPFVPNKGFKGGHVRVATTQIQYSQKVMLDFAGLTWPHVSVASLVPAAPVPIPDHLLPLT
;
A
#
# COMPACT_ATOMS: atom_id res chain seq x y z
N MET A 1 -1.34 31.51 0.65
CA MET A 1 -1.27 30.09 1.07
C MET A 1 -2.61 29.51 0.71
N ASP A 2 -2.69 28.83 -0.41
CA ASP A 2 -3.94 28.20 -0.83
C ASP A 2 -4.19 27.00 0.08
N GLU A 3 -5.40 26.95 0.62
CA GLU A 3 -5.92 25.83 1.39
C GLU A 3 -5.77 24.54 0.56
N PRO A 4 -5.23 23.43 1.12
CA PRO A 4 -5.11 22.19 0.37
C PRO A 4 -6.51 21.74 -0.04
N LYS A 5 -6.81 21.83 -1.35
CA LYS A 5 -8.07 21.33 -1.89
C LYS A 5 -8.22 19.87 -1.47
N PRO A 6 -9.36 19.45 -0.92
CA PRO A 6 -9.60 18.04 -0.65
C PRO A 6 -9.42 17.29 -1.96
N LEU A 7 -8.45 16.38 -2.01
CA LEU A 7 -8.23 15.50 -3.14
C LEU A 7 -9.43 14.56 -3.21
N THR A 8 -10.44 14.94 -4.01
CA THR A 8 -11.47 14.01 -4.47
C THR A 8 -10.77 12.81 -5.08
N SER A 9 -11.31 11.59 -4.90
CA SER A 9 -10.79 10.39 -5.55
C SER A 9 -10.37 10.70 -6.99
N ALA A 10 -9.14 10.38 -7.35
CA ALA A 10 -8.62 10.57 -8.71
C ALA A 10 -9.40 9.76 -9.77
N PHE A 11 -10.31 8.89 -9.32
CA PHE A 11 -11.24 8.14 -10.13
C PHE A 11 -12.68 8.54 -9.85
N THR A 12 -13.45 8.76 -10.92
CA THR A 12 -14.91 8.85 -10.86
C THR A 12 -15.49 7.62 -11.55
N LYS A 13 -15.91 6.63 -10.75
CA LYS A 13 -16.75 5.52 -11.22
C LYS A 13 -18.21 5.95 -11.08
N THR A 14 -19.03 5.76 -12.12
CA THR A 14 -20.46 6.02 -12.00
C THR A 14 -21.06 5.11 -10.93
N ALA A 15 -21.97 5.64 -10.10
CA ALA A 15 -22.58 4.89 -9.00
C ALA A 15 -23.24 3.56 -9.45
N ASN A 16 -23.60 3.47 -10.73
CA ASN A 16 -24.29 2.34 -11.33
C ASN A 16 -23.37 1.42 -12.16
N PHE A 17 -22.04 1.58 -12.12
CA PHE A 17 -21.15 0.66 -12.82
C PHE A 17 -21.03 -0.66 -12.06
N SER A 18 -21.44 -1.74 -12.71
CA SER A 18 -21.26 -3.13 -12.31
C SER A 18 -20.63 -3.91 -13.45
N ILE A 19 -19.81 -4.90 -13.10
CA ILE A 19 -19.39 -5.93 -14.06
C ILE A 19 -20.54 -6.94 -14.16
N HIS A 20 -20.99 -7.18 -15.38
CA HIS A 20 -22.06 -8.14 -15.68
C HIS A 20 -21.47 -9.39 -16.30
N GLU A 21 -22.16 -10.51 -16.10
CA GLU A 21 -21.84 -11.73 -16.79
C GLU A 21 -22.18 -11.61 -18.28
N VAL A 22 -21.19 -11.87 -19.13
CA VAL A 22 -21.32 -11.73 -20.58
C VAL A 22 -22.38 -12.71 -21.14
N ASP A 23 -22.47 -13.90 -20.57
CA ASP A 23 -23.43 -14.92 -21.01
C ASP A 23 -24.89 -14.54 -20.71
N GLU A 24 -25.17 -13.77 -19.66
CA GLU A 24 -26.52 -13.28 -19.37
C GLU A 24 -26.98 -12.25 -20.41
N VAL A 25 -26.11 -11.30 -20.76
CA VAL A 25 -26.41 -10.22 -21.72
C VAL A 25 -26.70 -10.78 -23.12
N PHE A 26 -25.95 -11.80 -23.57
CA PHE A 26 -26.17 -12.41 -24.87
C PHE A 26 -27.33 -13.42 -24.88
N ARG A 27 -27.62 -14.10 -23.76
CA ARG A 27 -28.80 -14.97 -23.64
C ARG A 27 -30.09 -14.17 -23.71
N ASP A 28 -30.14 -13.00 -23.09
CA ASP A 28 -31.30 -12.12 -23.14
C ASP A 28 -31.51 -11.51 -24.54
N ALA A 29 -30.44 -11.29 -25.30
CA ALA A 29 -30.48 -10.79 -26.67
C ALA A 29 -30.82 -11.85 -27.74
N ALA A 30 -30.64 -13.14 -27.43
CA ALA A 30 -30.76 -14.25 -28.38
C ALA A 30 -32.15 -14.93 -28.40
N LEU A 31 -33.09 -14.51 -27.55
CA LEU A 31 -34.44 -15.10 -27.51
C LEU A 31 -35.39 -14.37 -28.48
N PRO A 32 -36.00 -15.06 -29.47
CA PRO A 32 -37.14 -14.50 -30.18
C PRO A 32 -38.32 -14.36 -29.22
N ALA A 33 -39.12 -13.31 -29.38
CA ALA A 33 -40.35 -13.07 -28.63
C ALA A 33 -41.39 -14.17 -28.95
N ALA A 34 -41.25 -15.34 -28.33
CA ALA A 34 -42.15 -16.46 -28.53
C ALA A 34 -42.38 -17.22 -27.22
N GLY A 35 -43.59 -17.06 -26.69
CA GLY A 35 -44.25 -18.03 -25.81
C GLY A 35 -43.68 -18.15 -24.40
N ALA A 36 -44.53 -17.88 -23.41
CA ALA A 36 -44.27 -18.16 -22.01
C ALA A 36 -44.11 -19.68 -21.73
N ALA A 37 -42.97 -20.24 -22.08
CA ALA A 37 -42.47 -21.47 -21.49
C ALA A 37 -41.75 -21.10 -20.18
N ALA A 38 -41.99 -21.87 -19.13
CA ALA A 38 -41.48 -21.62 -17.78
C ALA A 38 -40.00 -21.22 -17.82
N ARG A 39 -39.72 -19.96 -17.44
CA ARG A 39 -38.36 -19.50 -17.16
C ARG A 39 -37.73 -20.54 -16.26
N ALA A 40 -36.71 -21.25 -16.73
CA ALA A 40 -35.76 -21.85 -15.81
C ALA A 40 -35.31 -20.70 -14.92
N ALA A 41 -35.57 -20.81 -13.61
CA ALA A 41 -35.26 -19.75 -12.68
C ALA A 41 -33.82 -19.29 -12.94
N HIS A 42 -33.63 -17.99 -13.21
CA HIS A 42 -32.30 -17.42 -13.20
C HIS A 42 -31.58 -17.96 -11.96
N PRO A 43 -30.34 -18.47 -12.06
CA PRO A 43 -29.57 -18.69 -10.85
C PRO A 43 -29.71 -17.40 -10.02
N PRO A 44 -30.14 -17.50 -8.75
CA PRO A 44 -30.49 -16.32 -7.97
C PRO A 44 -29.32 -15.35 -8.07
N VAL A 45 -29.60 -14.07 -8.37
CA VAL A 45 -28.58 -13.00 -8.40
C VAL A 45 -27.71 -13.19 -7.18
N THR A 46 -26.54 -13.78 -7.38
CA THR A 46 -25.69 -14.16 -6.27
C THR A 46 -25.14 -12.84 -5.75
N LEU A 47 -25.41 -12.55 -4.48
CA LEU A 47 -24.80 -11.39 -3.82
C LEU A 47 -23.30 -11.36 -4.17
N PRO A 48 -22.72 -10.19 -4.46
CA PRO A 48 -21.31 -10.10 -4.79
C PRO A 48 -20.47 -10.83 -3.72
N PRO A 49 -19.41 -11.55 -4.13
CA PRO A 49 -18.50 -12.18 -3.19
C PRO A 49 -18.04 -11.16 -2.14
N ILE A 50 -17.94 -11.60 -0.89
CA ILE A 50 -17.50 -10.74 0.21
C ILE A 50 -16.08 -10.23 -0.05
N LEU A 51 -15.84 -8.94 0.19
CA LEU A 51 -14.50 -8.35 0.10
C LEU A 51 -13.55 -8.82 1.21
N GLY A 52 -14.12 -9.38 2.29
CA GLY A 52 -13.37 -9.67 3.51
C GLY A 52 -12.66 -8.39 3.99
N PRO A 53 -11.38 -8.48 4.40
CA PRO A 53 -10.60 -7.33 4.84
C PRO A 53 -10.44 -6.20 3.82
N LEU A 54 -10.61 -6.46 2.53
CA LEU A 54 -10.54 -5.43 1.49
C LEU A 54 -11.70 -4.42 1.59
N SER A 55 -12.74 -4.66 2.40
CA SER A 55 -13.79 -3.67 2.64
C SER A 55 -13.29 -2.41 3.34
N ALA A 56 -12.11 -2.46 3.99
CA ALA A 56 -11.47 -1.29 4.59
C ALA A 56 -10.82 -0.36 3.56
N PHE A 57 -10.58 -0.85 2.33
CA PHE A 57 -10.03 -0.07 1.23
C PHE A 57 -11.14 0.74 0.56
N THR A 58 -11.54 1.83 1.21
CA THR A 58 -12.60 2.72 0.73
C THR A 58 -12.25 4.18 0.97
N GLY A 59 -12.54 5.04 -0.01
CA GLY A 59 -12.22 6.46 0.05
C GLY A 59 -10.75 6.78 -0.24
N THR A 60 -10.33 7.99 0.11
CA THR A 60 -8.96 8.46 -0.10
C THR A 60 -8.22 8.50 1.22
N PHE A 61 -7.02 7.94 1.23
CA PHE A 61 -6.05 8.07 2.29
C PHE A 61 -4.88 8.94 1.85
N THR A 62 -4.30 9.67 2.79
CA THR A 62 -3.07 10.45 2.61
C THR A 62 -2.10 10.10 3.71
N GLY A 63 -0.82 10.23 3.45
CA GLY A 63 0.15 10.04 4.51
C GLY A 63 1.58 10.19 4.10
N GLN A 64 2.47 9.67 4.95
CA GLN A 64 3.90 9.93 4.87
C GLN A 64 4.68 8.63 5.00
N GLY A 65 5.84 8.61 4.34
CA GLY A 65 6.62 7.40 4.20
C GLY A 65 8.09 7.63 3.95
N PHE A 66 8.76 6.55 3.61
CA PHE A 66 10.16 6.54 3.27
C PHE A 66 10.44 5.50 2.19
N ASN A 67 11.17 5.93 1.18
CA ASN A 67 11.59 5.11 0.06
C ASN A 67 13.11 4.99 0.04
N THR A 68 13.60 3.78 -0.16
CA THR A 68 15.01 3.47 -0.34
C THR A 68 15.19 2.69 -1.64
N ILE A 69 16.02 3.19 -2.55
CA ILE A 69 16.24 2.54 -3.84
C ILE A 69 17.71 2.62 -4.23
N PHE A 70 18.30 1.48 -4.53
CA PHE A 70 19.53 1.45 -5.31
C PHE A 70 19.18 1.49 -6.80
N ARG A 71 19.67 2.52 -7.47
CA ARG A 71 19.50 2.72 -8.91
C ARG A 71 20.78 2.31 -9.64
N PRO A 72 20.69 1.71 -10.85
CA PRO A 72 21.84 1.63 -11.74
C PRO A 72 22.41 3.03 -12.02
N ASP A 73 23.73 3.16 -11.99
CA ASP A 73 24.45 4.38 -12.38
C ASP A 73 25.23 4.13 -13.67
N SER A 74 24.82 4.79 -14.75
CA SER A 74 25.36 4.56 -16.09
C SER A 74 26.66 5.33 -16.28
N LYS A 75 27.70 4.69 -16.84
CA LYS A 75 28.93 5.40 -17.25
C LYS A 75 28.72 6.37 -18.42
N ILE A 76 27.63 6.20 -19.18
CA ILE A 76 27.30 7.05 -20.33
C ILE A 76 26.55 8.30 -19.87
N THR A 77 25.65 8.13 -18.90
CA THR A 77 24.82 9.21 -18.32
C THR A 77 24.88 9.11 -16.80
N PRO A 78 26.04 9.41 -16.19
CA PRO A 78 26.23 9.24 -14.75
C PRO A 78 25.37 10.22 -13.99
N THR A 79 24.86 9.79 -12.84
CA THR A 79 24.07 10.61 -11.94
C THR A 79 24.93 11.74 -11.37
N PRO A 80 24.60 13.02 -11.61
CA PRO A 80 25.38 14.13 -11.06
C PRO A 80 25.27 14.16 -9.53
N MET A 81 26.41 14.18 -8.84
CA MET A 81 26.46 14.37 -7.40
C MET A 81 26.70 15.84 -7.04
N PRO A 82 26.05 16.38 -5.99
CA PRO A 82 26.18 17.79 -5.62
C PRO A 82 27.54 18.14 -5.00
N GLY A 83 28.30 17.15 -4.52
CA GLY A 83 29.59 17.32 -3.87
C GLY A 83 30.61 16.24 -4.27
N PRO A 84 31.84 16.32 -3.73
CA PRO A 84 32.93 15.41 -4.08
C PRO A 84 32.60 13.97 -3.68
N ILE A 85 33.04 13.03 -4.50
CA ILE A 85 32.91 11.59 -4.24
C ILE A 85 34.28 11.07 -3.75
N SER A 86 34.30 10.50 -2.56
CA SER A 86 35.46 9.84 -1.93
C SER A 86 34.92 8.59 -1.22
N THR A 87 34.87 7.50 -1.96
CA THR A 87 34.38 6.20 -1.51
C THR A 87 35.09 5.08 -2.28
N THR A 88 35.17 3.90 -1.67
CA THR A 88 35.63 2.67 -2.33
C THR A 88 34.51 1.88 -2.99
N ASP A 89 33.26 2.32 -2.85
CA ASP A 89 32.12 1.70 -3.52
C ASP A 89 32.27 1.82 -5.05
N PRO A 90 31.85 0.80 -5.82
CA PRO A 90 31.83 0.86 -7.28
C PRO A 90 30.94 2.01 -7.78
N ASP A 91 31.21 2.43 -9.02
CA ASP A 91 30.54 3.55 -9.70
C ASP A 91 29.35 3.12 -10.57
N ASP A 92 28.69 2.02 -10.19
CA ASP A 92 27.61 1.37 -10.94
C ASP A 92 26.23 1.51 -10.28
N ASN A 93 26.16 2.18 -9.12
CA ASN A 93 24.92 2.41 -8.40
C ASN A 93 24.88 3.74 -7.63
N VAL A 94 23.65 4.21 -7.41
CA VAL A 94 23.33 5.31 -6.50
C VAL A 94 22.27 4.85 -5.52
N LEU A 95 22.49 5.10 -4.22
CA LEU A 95 21.43 4.97 -3.22
C LEU A 95 20.59 6.26 -3.22
N GLU A 96 19.30 6.16 -3.49
CA GLU A 96 18.37 7.26 -3.38
C GLU A 96 17.42 7.04 -2.20
N LEU A 97 17.28 8.08 -1.39
CA LEU A 97 16.48 8.12 -0.17
C LEU A 97 15.44 9.23 -0.33
N ASN A 98 14.17 8.85 -0.40
CA ASN A 98 13.08 9.82 -0.51
C ASN A 98 12.21 9.75 0.76
N LEU A 99 12.09 10.86 1.49
CA LEU A 99 10.96 11.09 2.38
C LEU A 99 9.75 11.38 1.50
N THR A 100 8.62 10.73 1.77
CA THR A 100 7.50 10.75 0.83
C THR A 100 6.22 11.28 1.44
N ASP A 101 5.47 12.06 0.65
CA ASP A 101 4.04 12.27 0.85
C ASP A 101 3.28 11.42 -0.18
N GLU A 102 2.23 10.73 0.26
CA GLU A 102 1.51 9.75 -0.55
C GLU A 102 0.00 9.98 -0.50
N THR A 103 -0.67 9.71 -1.62
CA THR A 103 -2.12 9.55 -1.69
C THR A 103 -2.46 8.17 -2.21
N MET A 104 -3.39 7.48 -1.54
CA MET A 104 -3.95 6.20 -1.93
C MET A 104 -5.48 6.32 -2.00
N SER A 105 -6.03 6.38 -3.21
CA SER A 105 -7.47 6.52 -3.45
C SER A 105 -8.07 5.20 -3.89
N PHE A 106 -9.07 4.73 -3.16
CA PHE A 106 -9.86 3.55 -3.48
C PHE A 106 -11.20 3.93 -4.10
N SER A 107 -11.53 3.29 -5.21
CA SER A 107 -12.85 3.43 -5.85
C SER A 107 -13.87 2.48 -5.23
N ASN A 108 -15.14 2.69 -5.56
CA ASN A 108 -16.19 1.72 -5.25
C ASN A 108 -15.81 0.34 -5.78
N ASN A 109 -16.13 -0.70 -5.00
CA ASN A 109 -15.88 -2.08 -5.41
C ASN A 109 -16.53 -2.41 -6.76
N LEU A 110 -15.99 -3.40 -7.45
CA LEU A 110 -16.43 -3.80 -8.77
C LEU A 110 -17.68 -4.69 -8.75
N GLY A 111 -18.05 -5.22 -7.58
CA GLY A 111 -19.14 -6.17 -7.44
C GLY A 111 -18.70 -7.55 -7.92
N SER A 112 -19.58 -8.24 -8.65
CA SER A 112 -19.33 -9.61 -9.13
C SER A 112 -18.44 -9.60 -10.37
N ILE A 113 -17.21 -10.12 -10.25
CA ILE A 113 -16.25 -10.23 -11.36
C ILE A 113 -16.25 -11.70 -11.82
N PRO A 114 -16.89 -12.05 -12.95
CA PRO A 114 -16.97 -13.44 -13.40
C PRO A 114 -15.61 -13.97 -13.84
N ASN A 115 -15.29 -15.20 -13.44
CA ASN A 115 -14.15 -15.97 -13.92
C ASN A 115 -14.59 -17.41 -14.23
N ARG A 116 -14.02 -18.02 -15.28
CA ARG A 116 -14.49 -19.31 -15.80
C ARG A 116 -13.67 -20.47 -15.26
N GLY A 117 -14.38 -21.42 -14.67
CA GLY A 117 -13.83 -22.70 -14.29
C GLY A 117 -13.64 -23.61 -15.50
N SER A 118 -12.79 -24.63 -15.33
CA SER A 118 -12.61 -25.67 -16.34
C SER A 118 -12.61 -27.04 -15.67
N LEU A 119 -13.20 -28.02 -16.35
CA LEU A 119 -13.35 -29.40 -15.88
C LEU A 119 -14.05 -29.47 -14.52
N GLN A 120 -13.31 -29.78 -13.45
CA GLN A 120 -13.84 -29.99 -12.11
C GLN A 120 -13.86 -28.71 -11.27
N GLN A 121 -13.24 -27.62 -11.75
CA GLN A 121 -13.35 -26.31 -11.13
C GLN A 121 -14.60 -25.63 -11.67
N ALA A 122 -15.54 -25.28 -10.78
CA ALA A 122 -16.69 -24.47 -11.13
C ALA A 122 -16.29 -23.03 -11.44
N ASP A 123 -17.17 -22.31 -12.14
CA ASP A 123 -17.09 -20.86 -12.28
C ASP A 123 -16.99 -20.19 -10.91
N ALA A 124 -16.22 -19.10 -10.87
CA ALA A 124 -16.01 -18.32 -9.67
C ALA A 124 -16.33 -16.86 -9.95
N PHE A 125 -16.95 -16.21 -8.98
CA PHE A 125 -17.08 -14.77 -8.98
C PHE A 125 -16.06 -14.21 -7.99
N LEU A 126 -15.24 -13.28 -8.43
CA LEU A 126 -14.36 -12.48 -7.58
C LEU A 126 -15.08 -11.18 -7.19
N ASN A 127 -14.50 -10.45 -6.26
CA ASN A 127 -14.83 -9.03 -6.06
C ASN A 127 -13.52 -8.25 -5.98
N GLY A 128 -13.56 -6.93 -6.11
CA GLY A 128 -12.33 -6.15 -6.04
C GLY A 128 -12.52 -4.65 -5.88
N VAL A 129 -11.45 -4.01 -5.44
CA VAL A 129 -11.37 -2.57 -5.16
C VAL A 129 -10.25 -1.98 -6.02
N PRO A 130 -10.58 -1.19 -7.04
CA PRO A 130 -9.59 -0.43 -7.80
C PRO A 130 -8.96 0.66 -6.93
N TYR A 131 -7.67 0.92 -7.11
CA TYR A 131 -6.97 1.99 -6.41
C TYR A 131 -6.03 2.78 -7.31
N LEU A 132 -5.72 4.02 -6.91
CA LEU A 132 -4.62 4.82 -7.44
C LEU A 132 -3.71 5.20 -6.28
N GLN A 133 -2.42 4.96 -6.45
CA GLN A 133 -1.38 5.43 -5.56
C GLN A 133 -0.55 6.50 -6.29
N THR A 134 -0.29 7.62 -5.61
CA THR A 134 0.64 8.65 -6.10
C THR A 134 1.59 9.04 -4.99
N ILE A 135 2.87 9.12 -5.29
CA ILE A 135 3.91 9.43 -4.30
C ILE A 135 4.73 10.62 -4.78
N ASN A 136 4.92 11.59 -3.89
CA ASN A 136 5.83 12.71 -4.07
C ASN A 136 7.05 12.55 -3.15
N ASP A 137 8.25 12.78 -3.69
CA ASP A 137 9.44 13.04 -2.91
C ASP A 137 9.35 14.46 -2.32
N ILE A 138 9.49 14.57 -1.00
CA ILE A 138 9.47 15.83 -0.25
C ILE A 138 10.80 16.10 0.46
N THR A 139 11.86 15.32 0.17
CA THR A 139 13.14 15.36 0.88
C THR A 139 13.81 16.74 0.81
N THR A 140 13.69 17.44 -0.32
CA THR A 140 14.24 18.79 -0.53
C THR A 140 13.27 19.91 -0.18
N GLY A 141 12.07 19.58 0.30
CA GLY A 141 11.01 20.51 0.69
C GLY A 141 10.08 20.97 -0.45
N THR A 142 10.47 20.80 -1.71
CA THR A 142 9.57 20.98 -2.86
C THR A 142 9.07 19.61 -3.33
N PRO A 143 7.77 19.32 -3.27
CA PRO A 143 7.24 18.04 -3.72
C PRO A 143 7.54 17.77 -5.19
N VAL A 144 8.10 16.59 -5.49
CA VAL A 144 8.34 16.09 -6.85
C VAL A 144 7.64 14.75 -7.00
N GLY A 145 6.75 14.62 -7.99
CA GLY A 145 6.09 13.34 -8.28
C GLY A 145 7.11 12.28 -8.72
N ILE A 146 7.19 11.19 -7.98
CA ILE A 146 8.14 10.08 -8.25
C ILE A 146 7.45 8.76 -8.58
N HIS A 147 6.18 8.59 -8.22
CA HIS A 147 5.44 7.34 -8.46
C HIS A 147 3.97 7.61 -8.78
N PHE A 148 3.41 6.79 -9.67
CA PHE A 148 2.00 6.78 -10.03
C PHE A 148 1.60 5.34 -10.32
N GLU A 149 0.68 4.74 -9.58
CA GLU A 149 0.37 3.32 -9.73
C GLU A 149 -1.15 3.10 -9.69
N PRO A 150 -1.78 2.83 -10.84
CA PRO A 150 -3.12 2.26 -10.86
C PRO A 150 -3.04 0.76 -10.59
N GLY A 151 -3.98 0.27 -9.79
CA GLY A 151 -4.10 -1.15 -9.50
C GLY A 151 -5.48 -1.57 -9.03
N ILE A 152 -5.59 -2.84 -8.67
CA ILE A 152 -6.79 -3.43 -8.10
C ILE A 152 -6.40 -4.47 -7.05
N TRP A 153 -7.12 -4.43 -5.94
CA TRP A 153 -7.18 -5.53 -4.99
C TRP A 153 -8.35 -6.45 -5.33
N LEU A 154 -8.11 -7.76 -5.37
CA LEU A 154 -9.10 -8.79 -5.63
C LEU A 154 -9.30 -9.65 -4.38
N ALA A 155 -10.56 -9.87 -4.04
CA ALA A 155 -11.02 -10.93 -3.14
C ALA A 155 -11.29 -12.17 -4.00
N VAL A 156 -10.48 -13.22 -3.80
CA VAL A 156 -10.59 -14.47 -4.54
C VAL A 156 -11.24 -15.51 -3.62
N PRO A 157 -12.42 -16.05 -3.99
CA PRO A 157 -13.07 -17.09 -3.20
C PRO A 157 -12.21 -18.36 -3.16
N ALA A 158 -12.50 -19.25 -2.22
CA ALA A 158 -11.83 -20.54 -2.15
C ALA A 158 -12.00 -21.32 -3.47
N THR A 159 -10.93 -21.97 -3.92
CA THR A 159 -10.91 -22.79 -5.13
C THR A 159 -10.70 -24.25 -4.77
N THR A 160 -11.16 -25.14 -5.65
CA THR A 160 -10.95 -26.59 -5.51
C THR A 160 -9.76 -27.09 -6.31
N ILE A 161 -9.47 -26.45 -7.45
CA ILE A 161 -8.36 -26.77 -8.33
C ILE A 161 -7.74 -25.45 -8.85
N PRO A 162 -6.58 -25.02 -8.34
CA PRO A 162 -5.89 -25.58 -7.18
C PRO A 162 -6.75 -25.48 -5.91
N HIS A 163 -6.49 -26.33 -4.91
CA HIS A 163 -7.19 -26.24 -3.62
C HIS A 163 -6.60 -25.09 -2.79
N GLU A 164 -7.25 -23.93 -2.82
CA GLU A 164 -6.81 -22.73 -2.11
C GLU A 164 -7.95 -22.19 -1.24
N PRO A 165 -7.65 -21.63 -0.06
CA PRO A 165 -8.65 -20.95 0.76
C PRO A 165 -9.07 -19.62 0.09
N PHE A 166 -9.88 -18.82 0.80
CA PHE A 166 -10.04 -17.42 0.42
C PHE A 166 -8.65 -16.74 0.37
N THR A 167 -8.34 -16.10 -0.74
CA THR A 167 -7.08 -15.38 -0.94
C THR A 167 -7.35 -13.95 -1.39
N VAL A 168 -6.31 -13.12 -1.30
CA VAL A 168 -6.31 -11.78 -1.89
C VAL A 168 -5.25 -11.71 -2.97
N ALA A 169 -5.50 -10.90 -4.00
CA ALA A 169 -4.50 -10.56 -5.00
C ALA A 169 -4.42 -9.05 -5.22
N ARG A 170 -3.21 -8.53 -5.40
CA ARG A 170 -2.93 -7.15 -5.82
C ARG A 170 -2.34 -7.18 -7.22
N MET A 171 -3.02 -6.53 -8.15
CA MET A 171 -2.51 -6.32 -9.50
C MET A 171 -2.23 -4.84 -9.71
N ALA A 172 -1.06 -4.49 -10.23
CA ALA A 172 -0.67 -3.09 -10.37
C ALA A 172 0.23 -2.86 -11.59
N SER A 173 0.14 -1.65 -12.14
CA SER A 173 1.01 -1.16 -13.21
C SER A 173 1.87 -0.01 -12.72
N ILE A 174 3.18 -0.15 -12.85
CA ILE A 174 4.18 0.77 -12.34
C ILE A 174 4.87 1.48 -13.52
N PRO A 175 4.88 2.82 -13.59
CA PRO A 175 5.30 3.62 -14.74
C PRO A 175 6.81 3.56 -14.97
N HIS A 176 7.56 2.92 -14.06
CA HIS A 176 8.95 2.55 -14.25
C HIS A 176 9.12 1.35 -15.20
N GLY A 177 8.04 0.78 -15.72
CA GLY A 177 8.07 -0.28 -16.74
C GLY A 177 7.85 -1.69 -16.18
N THR A 178 7.15 -1.81 -15.05
CA THR A 178 6.86 -3.10 -14.41
C THR A 178 5.37 -3.24 -14.15
N THR A 179 4.84 -4.45 -14.30
CA THR A 179 3.50 -4.82 -13.82
C THR A 179 3.62 -6.01 -12.88
N ILE A 180 2.73 -6.12 -11.91
CA ILE A 180 2.76 -7.18 -10.90
C ILE A 180 1.40 -7.86 -10.76
N VAL A 181 1.44 -9.12 -10.37
CA VAL A 181 0.31 -9.87 -9.82
C VAL A 181 0.81 -10.56 -8.56
N ALA A 182 0.56 -9.93 -7.41
CA ALA A 182 0.93 -10.45 -6.10
C ALA A 182 -0.27 -11.15 -5.48
N GLN A 183 -0.10 -12.38 -4.99
CA GLN A 183 -1.14 -13.15 -4.31
C GLN A 183 -0.75 -13.40 -2.86
N GLY A 184 -1.74 -13.53 -1.99
CA GLY A 184 -1.50 -13.88 -0.60
C GLY A 184 -2.78 -14.00 0.21
N THR A 185 -2.71 -13.72 1.50
CA THR A 185 -3.80 -13.97 2.44
C THR A 185 -4.04 -12.77 3.33
N ALA A 186 -5.24 -12.73 3.92
CA ALA A 186 -5.51 -11.85 5.03
C ALA A 186 -5.54 -12.67 6.33
N LEU A 187 -4.73 -12.28 7.29
CA LEU A 187 -4.70 -12.90 8.61
C LEU A 187 -5.93 -12.49 9.42
N PRO A 188 -6.38 -13.33 10.36
CA PRO A 188 -7.43 -12.96 11.30
C PRO A 188 -7.10 -11.65 12.04
N PRO A 189 -8.10 -10.83 12.41
CA PRO A 189 -7.87 -9.64 13.21
C PRO A 189 -7.19 -9.99 14.54
N VAL A 190 -6.15 -9.23 14.88
CA VAL A 190 -5.44 -9.34 16.17
C VAL A 190 -5.73 -8.12 17.02
N ALA A 191 -5.80 -8.31 18.34
CA ALA A 191 -6.00 -7.20 19.26
C ALA A 191 -4.73 -6.36 19.38
N GLY A 192 -4.91 -5.04 19.39
CA GLY A 192 -3.81 -4.10 19.61
C GLY A 192 -2.96 -3.79 18.37
N LYS A 193 -1.81 -3.16 18.64
CA LYS A 193 -0.80 -2.76 17.64
C LYS A 193 -0.10 -3.98 17.00
N PRO A 194 0.30 -3.90 15.72
CA PRO A 194 1.08 -4.96 15.10
C PRO A 194 2.50 -5.02 15.63
N THR A 195 3.12 -6.20 15.51
CA THR A 195 4.58 -6.33 15.58
C THR A 195 5.13 -6.17 14.17
N ILE A 196 5.93 -5.13 13.94
CA ILE A 196 6.53 -4.84 12.63
C ILE A 196 8.00 -5.26 12.67
N ALA A 197 8.34 -6.32 11.92
CA ALA A 197 9.70 -6.83 11.81
C ALA A 197 10.62 -5.84 11.11
N ALA A 198 11.93 -5.94 11.39
CA ALA A 198 12.93 -5.15 10.68
C ALA A 198 13.04 -5.55 9.21
N ILE A 199 13.34 -4.59 8.34
CA ILE A 199 13.53 -4.83 6.91
C ILE A 199 14.89 -4.32 6.43
N ASP A 200 15.69 -5.23 5.87
CA ASP A 200 17.05 -4.92 5.45
C ASP A 200 17.11 -4.50 3.97
N ILE A 201 17.85 -3.43 3.69
CA ILE A 201 18.10 -2.89 2.34
C ILE A 201 19.43 -3.38 1.73
N THR A 202 20.22 -4.15 2.46
CA THR A 202 21.59 -4.53 2.07
C THR A 202 21.56 -5.43 0.80
N PRO A 203 22.25 -5.03 -0.29
CA PRO A 203 22.37 -5.83 -1.51
C PRO A 203 23.11 -7.16 -1.27
N PHE A 204 22.94 -8.11 -2.18
CA PHE A 204 23.58 -9.44 -2.07
C PHE A 204 23.89 -10.06 -3.42
N ILE A 205 24.88 -10.96 -3.45
CA ILE A 205 25.38 -11.59 -4.68
C ILE A 205 24.48 -12.76 -5.10
N GLY A 206 24.20 -12.84 -6.41
CA GLY A 206 23.69 -14.05 -7.04
C GLY A 206 22.32 -14.50 -6.54
N GLY A 207 21.47 -13.56 -6.11
CA GLY A 207 20.15 -13.90 -5.59
C GLY A 207 20.17 -14.62 -4.24
N ASN A 208 21.32 -14.76 -3.57
CA ASN A 208 21.44 -15.42 -2.27
C ASN A 208 21.49 -14.39 -1.12
N PRO A 209 20.40 -14.22 -0.33
CA PRO A 209 20.34 -13.22 0.75
C PRO A 209 21.37 -13.41 1.87
N GLY A 210 22.03 -14.57 1.94
CA GLY A 210 23.13 -14.83 2.88
C GLY A 210 24.45 -14.18 2.48
N ASN A 211 24.63 -13.79 1.21
CA ASN A 211 25.88 -13.23 0.70
C ASN A 211 25.80 -11.70 0.51
N LYS A 212 25.63 -11.00 1.63
CA LYS A 212 25.41 -9.55 1.67
C LYS A 212 26.66 -8.75 1.35
N ILE A 213 26.47 -7.61 0.67
CA ILE A 213 27.48 -6.58 0.45
C ILE A 213 26.96 -5.26 1.01
N THR A 214 27.69 -4.70 1.97
CA THR A 214 27.42 -3.36 2.49
C THR A 214 28.18 -2.32 1.68
N PHE A 215 27.50 -1.21 1.39
CA PHE A 215 28.05 -0.06 0.67
C PHE A 215 28.21 1.12 1.64
N GLN A 216 29.26 1.91 1.46
CA GLN A 216 29.49 3.11 2.28
C GLN A 216 28.38 4.14 2.12
N ASN A 217 27.68 4.16 0.97
CA ASN A 217 26.51 5.03 0.75
C ASN A 217 25.34 4.76 1.71
N GLN A 218 25.31 3.62 2.41
CA GLN A 218 24.32 3.32 3.48
C GLN A 218 24.67 3.95 4.84
N THR A 219 25.85 4.58 4.97
CA THR A 219 26.25 5.30 6.19
C THR A 219 25.80 6.76 6.12
N ALA A 220 24.84 7.14 6.96
CA ALA A 220 24.17 8.43 6.92
C ALA A 220 25.13 9.61 7.09
N THR A 221 26.14 9.46 7.94
CA THR A 221 27.14 10.49 8.23
C THR A 221 28.19 10.66 7.13
N ASN A 222 28.29 9.71 6.20
CA ASN A 222 29.24 9.79 5.09
C ASN A 222 28.68 10.66 3.96
N LYS A 223 29.27 11.84 3.77
CA LYS A 223 28.84 12.88 2.81
C LYS A 223 29.48 12.76 1.43
N THR A 224 30.42 11.83 1.25
CA THR A 224 31.22 11.74 0.02
C THR A 224 30.93 10.46 -0.77
N THR A 225 29.70 9.93 -0.63
CA THR A 225 29.26 8.71 -1.30
C THR A 225 28.31 9.03 -2.45
N ARG A 226 28.00 8.04 -3.29
CA ARG A 226 26.97 8.13 -4.33
C ARG A 226 25.60 7.87 -3.71
N ARG A 227 25.05 8.93 -3.09
CA ARG A 227 23.71 8.93 -2.48
C ARG A 227 22.97 10.21 -2.79
N LEU A 228 21.67 10.12 -2.98
CA LEU A 228 20.76 11.26 -3.09
C LEU A 228 19.75 11.23 -1.92
N PRO A 229 19.70 12.28 -1.06
CA PRO A 229 20.65 13.37 -0.94
C PRO A 229 22.03 12.93 -0.45
N GLN A 230 23.08 13.65 -0.87
CA GLN A 230 24.46 13.30 -0.54
C GLN A 230 24.81 13.66 0.91
N ASP A 231 24.51 14.90 1.33
CA ASP A 231 24.68 15.35 2.72
C ASP A 231 23.35 15.29 3.48
N LEU A 232 23.26 14.38 4.46
CA LEU A 232 22.08 14.19 5.29
C LEU A 232 22.09 15.02 6.58
N THR A 233 23.09 15.87 6.81
CA THR A 233 23.29 16.58 8.09
C THR A 233 22.04 17.33 8.56
N ALA A 234 21.39 18.10 7.68
CA ALA A 234 20.21 18.87 8.04
C ALA A 234 18.98 17.97 8.33
N LEU A 235 18.83 16.87 7.59
CA LEU A 235 17.75 15.89 7.80
C LEU A 235 17.95 15.11 9.10
N MET A 236 19.20 14.78 9.44
CA MET A 236 19.56 14.15 10.70
C MET A 236 19.38 15.08 11.89
N ALA A 237 19.82 16.33 11.78
CA ALA A 237 19.66 17.33 12.85
C ALA A 237 18.19 17.62 13.17
N SER A 238 17.31 17.58 12.17
CA SER A 238 15.86 17.74 12.34
C SER A 238 15.12 16.45 12.74
N GLY A 239 15.81 15.31 12.79
CA GLY A 239 15.20 14.00 13.06
C GLY A 239 14.34 13.45 11.92
N LYS A 240 14.27 14.13 10.77
CA LYS A 240 13.48 13.69 9.60
C LYS A 240 14.04 12.43 8.96
N LEU A 241 15.36 12.20 9.07
CA LEU A 241 16.01 11.00 8.56
C LEU A 241 17.10 10.56 9.53
N THR A 242 17.15 9.26 9.85
CA THR A 242 18.11 8.70 10.79
C THR A 242 18.84 7.50 10.18
N GLN A 243 19.99 7.11 10.74
CA GLN A 243 20.67 5.86 10.35
C GLN A 243 19.77 4.64 10.56
N ALA A 244 18.92 4.65 11.60
CA ALA A 244 17.98 3.57 11.87
C ALA A 244 16.96 3.41 10.73
N MET A 245 16.48 4.51 10.15
CA MET A 245 15.58 4.47 8.98
C MET A 245 16.28 3.92 7.72
N ILE A 246 17.55 4.24 7.48
CA ILE A 246 18.31 3.68 6.35
C ILE A 246 18.55 2.18 6.55
N THR A 247 18.97 1.79 7.76
CA THR A 247 19.28 0.39 8.09
C THR A 247 18.02 -0.48 8.08
N ASP A 248 16.91 0.09 8.55
CA ASP A 248 15.62 -0.56 8.69
C ASP A 248 14.49 0.46 8.43
N PRO A 249 14.03 0.58 7.17
CA PRO A 249 12.93 1.47 6.81
C PRO A 249 11.66 1.26 7.64
N ASN A 250 11.37 0.04 8.13
CA ASN A 250 10.22 -0.21 9.00
C ASN A 250 10.29 0.52 10.35
N THR A 251 11.42 1.14 10.69
CA THR A 251 11.52 2.11 11.78
C THR A 251 10.51 3.24 11.63
N VAL A 252 10.22 3.70 10.42
CA VAL A 252 9.21 4.76 10.17
C VAL A 252 7.83 4.33 10.67
N LEU A 253 7.42 3.10 10.32
CA LEU A 253 6.14 2.52 10.73
C LEU A 253 6.06 2.32 12.24
N ARG A 254 7.14 1.79 12.84
CA ARG A 254 7.21 1.60 14.30
C ARG A 254 7.14 2.92 15.05
N ASN A 255 7.75 3.98 14.53
CA ASN A 255 7.68 5.32 15.13
C ASN A 255 6.27 5.89 15.08
N GLN A 256 5.54 5.68 13.97
CA GLN A 256 4.15 6.13 13.84
C GLN A 256 3.25 5.52 14.94
N ILE A 257 3.34 4.21 15.16
CA ILE A 257 2.44 3.50 16.08
C ILE A 257 2.87 3.53 17.55
N ALA A 258 4.08 4.00 17.85
CA ALA A 258 4.67 3.93 19.19
C ALA A 258 3.79 4.56 20.28
N HIS A 259 3.02 5.60 19.93
CA HIS A 259 2.18 6.37 20.84
C HIS A 259 0.70 6.36 20.48
N GLN A 260 0.28 5.50 19.56
CA GLN A 260 -1.12 5.36 19.17
C GLN A 260 -1.85 4.34 20.04
N THR A 261 -3.15 4.58 20.27
CA THR A 261 -4.05 3.57 20.85
C THR A 261 -4.69 2.78 19.73
N ILE A 262 -4.05 1.68 19.33
CA ILE A 262 -4.58 0.75 18.34
C ILE A 262 -5.35 -0.34 19.08
N THR A 263 -6.62 -0.57 18.74
CA THR A 263 -7.47 -1.58 19.38
C THR A 263 -7.49 -2.89 18.61
N GLN A 264 -7.30 -2.84 17.30
CA GLN A 264 -7.34 -4.00 16.42
C GLN A 264 -6.46 -3.76 15.19
N THR A 265 -5.81 -4.82 14.71
CA THR A 265 -5.07 -4.83 13.44
C THR A 265 -5.48 -6.03 12.60
N ILE A 266 -5.71 -5.81 11.30
CA ILE A 266 -5.84 -6.86 10.29
C ILE A 266 -4.60 -6.79 9.41
N VAL A 267 -4.05 -7.94 9.03
CA VAL A 267 -2.82 -8.01 8.23
C VAL A 267 -3.14 -8.64 6.89
N ILE A 268 -2.71 -8.02 5.80
CA ILE A 268 -2.73 -8.59 4.46
C ILE A 268 -1.29 -8.76 4.00
N GLU A 269 -0.94 -9.97 3.60
CA GLU A 269 0.37 -10.30 3.05
C GLU A 269 0.20 -10.68 1.58
N THR A 270 1.09 -10.23 0.72
CA THR A 270 1.09 -10.58 -0.71
C THR A 270 2.52 -10.73 -1.22
N SER A 271 2.71 -11.65 -2.17
CA SER A 271 3.97 -11.84 -2.88
C SER A 271 3.73 -12.10 -4.36
N THR A 272 4.62 -11.64 -5.22
CA THR A 272 4.65 -12.05 -6.62
C THR A 272 5.34 -13.39 -6.83
N LYS A 273 6.01 -13.94 -5.80
CA LYS A 273 6.66 -15.24 -5.86
C LYS A 273 5.85 -16.30 -5.10
N PRO A 274 5.57 -17.45 -5.72
CA PRO A 274 4.91 -18.55 -5.02
C PRO A 274 5.80 -19.07 -3.89
N GLY A 275 5.22 -19.40 -2.74
CA GLY A 275 5.96 -20.06 -1.67
C GLY A 275 5.19 -20.27 -0.37
N THR A 276 5.47 -21.38 0.30
CA THR A 276 5.00 -21.69 1.65
C THR A 276 6.03 -21.24 2.69
N PRO A 277 5.65 -20.63 3.85
CA PRO A 277 4.31 -20.36 4.37
C PRO A 277 3.96 -18.85 4.40
N LEU A 278 4.26 -18.09 3.32
CA LEU A 278 4.49 -16.63 3.27
C LEU A 278 5.90 -16.26 3.77
N SER A 279 6.89 -16.68 2.98
CA SER A 279 8.27 -16.14 2.86
C SER A 279 9.14 -17.02 1.92
N GLY A 280 8.65 -17.37 0.72
CA GLY A 280 9.56 -17.42 -0.44
C GLY A 280 10.02 -16.01 -0.85
N GLY A 281 9.25 -15.04 -0.35
CA GLY A 281 9.42 -13.60 -0.27
C GLY A 281 10.68 -13.07 0.41
N PRO A 282 11.27 -11.94 -0.02
CA PRO A 282 12.29 -11.25 0.77
C PRO A 282 11.83 -10.57 2.07
N LEU A 283 10.52 -10.53 2.40
CA LEU A 283 10.04 -10.05 3.70
C LEU A 283 10.11 -11.14 4.78
N PRO A 284 10.49 -10.80 6.04
CA PRO A 284 10.42 -11.75 7.15
C PRO A 284 8.99 -12.24 7.36
N ALA A 285 8.85 -13.51 7.79
CA ALA A 285 7.55 -14.03 8.23
C ALA A 285 6.96 -13.15 9.34
N ILE A 286 5.68 -12.82 9.20
CA ILE A 286 5.00 -12.01 10.21
C ILE A 286 4.66 -12.89 11.41
N PRO A 287 4.87 -12.44 12.65
CA PRO A 287 4.36 -13.17 13.80
C PRO A 287 2.82 -13.18 13.79
N SER A 288 2.22 -14.35 13.55
CA SER A 288 0.77 -14.57 13.72
C SER A 288 0.48 -15.31 15.04
N PRO A 289 -0.54 -14.90 15.83
CA PRO A 289 -0.94 -15.61 17.06
C PRO A 289 -1.63 -16.95 16.81
N GLY A 290 -1.72 -17.40 15.55
CA GLY A 290 -2.20 -18.72 15.16
C GLY A 290 -1.41 -19.27 13.98
N PRO A 291 -1.68 -20.52 13.55
CA PRO A 291 -1.11 -21.03 12.30
C PRO A 291 -1.42 -20.02 11.19
N HIS A 292 -0.40 -19.62 10.43
CA HIS A 292 -0.65 -18.86 9.22
C HIS A 292 -1.64 -19.65 8.36
N PRO A 293 -2.69 -19.00 7.82
CA PRO A 293 -3.47 -19.62 6.77
C PRO A 293 -2.50 -20.21 5.75
N GLN A 294 -2.78 -21.42 5.27
CA GLN A 294 -1.92 -22.08 4.30
C GLN A 294 -1.66 -21.08 3.16
N ALA A 295 -0.41 -20.62 3.05
CA ALA A 295 -0.04 -19.62 2.07
C ALA A 295 -0.41 -20.13 0.68
N PRO A 296 -0.94 -19.29 -0.21
CA PRO A 296 -1.24 -19.74 -1.55
C PRO A 296 0.01 -20.33 -2.16
N SER A 297 -0.15 -21.51 -2.78
CA SER A 297 0.96 -22.20 -3.41
C SER A 297 1.41 -21.49 -4.69
N PHE A 298 0.68 -20.43 -5.09
CA PHE A 298 0.79 -19.73 -6.35
C PHE A 298 0.88 -18.21 -6.15
N ALA A 299 1.54 -17.56 -7.10
CA ALA A 299 1.55 -16.12 -7.29
C ALA A 299 1.68 -15.82 -8.79
N GLY A 300 1.33 -14.60 -9.22
CA GLY A 300 1.27 -14.23 -10.63
C GLY A 300 2.53 -13.57 -11.20
N GLY A 301 3.54 -13.27 -10.38
CA GLY A 301 4.84 -12.77 -10.85
C GLY A 301 4.92 -11.26 -11.07
N ALA A 302 6.07 -10.85 -11.59
CA ALA A 302 6.34 -9.49 -12.07
C ALA A 302 6.76 -9.58 -13.55
N ALA A 303 6.31 -8.63 -14.35
CA ALA A 303 6.63 -8.52 -15.76
C ALA A 303 7.22 -7.14 -16.08
N ASN A 304 8.38 -7.14 -16.73
CA ASN A 304 9.16 -5.94 -17.03
C ASN A 304 9.16 -5.62 -18.52
N ILE A 305 9.30 -4.33 -18.85
CA ILE A 305 9.67 -3.90 -20.20
C ILE A 305 11.10 -4.34 -20.55
N ALA A 306 11.39 -4.44 -21.84
CA ALA A 306 12.69 -4.89 -22.34
C ALA A 306 13.87 -4.06 -21.82
N PHE A 307 13.68 -2.76 -21.58
CA PHE A 307 14.74 -1.89 -21.03
C PHE A 307 15.25 -2.42 -19.69
N LEU A 308 14.34 -2.75 -18.75
CA LEU A 308 14.69 -3.25 -17.43
C LEU A 308 15.30 -4.66 -17.49
N GLN A 309 14.75 -5.52 -18.35
CA GLN A 309 15.23 -6.89 -18.54
C GLN A 309 16.68 -6.91 -19.07
N GLY A 310 17.04 -5.95 -19.92
CA GLY A 310 18.34 -5.91 -20.57
C GLY A 310 18.55 -7.11 -21.51
N LEU A 311 19.80 -7.54 -21.66
CA LEU A 311 20.13 -8.71 -22.48
C LEU A 311 19.88 -10.00 -21.69
N PRO A 312 19.07 -10.97 -22.22
CA PRO A 312 18.79 -12.23 -21.52
C PRO A 312 20.04 -13.08 -21.26
N VAL A 313 21.03 -12.98 -22.15
CA VAL A 313 22.32 -13.67 -22.05
C VAL A 313 23.42 -12.65 -22.35
N PRO A 314 23.85 -11.85 -21.36
CA PRO A 314 24.95 -10.93 -21.57
C PRO A 314 26.24 -11.72 -21.83
N THR A 315 27.13 -11.16 -22.66
CA THR A 315 28.50 -11.69 -22.77
C THR A 315 29.18 -11.65 -21.39
N PRO A 316 30.17 -12.50 -21.08
CA PRO A 316 30.93 -12.39 -19.84
C PRO A 316 31.46 -10.96 -19.63
N GLY A 317 31.11 -10.32 -18.51
CA GLY A 317 31.44 -8.92 -18.22
C GLY A 317 30.63 -7.86 -18.98
N GLY A 318 29.66 -8.27 -19.80
CA GLY A 318 28.72 -7.41 -20.50
C GLY A 318 27.56 -6.94 -19.59
N ASN A 319 26.85 -5.91 -20.03
CA ASN A 319 25.73 -5.35 -19.27
C ASN A 319 24.54 -6.33 -19.30
N GLY A 320 24.12 -6.78 -18.11
CA GLY A 320 22.93 -7.60 -17.92
C GLY A 320 21.65 -6.77 -17.91
N SER A 321 20.86 -6.93 -16.86
CA SER A 321 19.63 -6.17 -16.63
C SER A 321 19.88 -4.73 -16.18
N ASN A 322 18.97 -3.83 -16.54
CA ASN A 322 18.96 -2.43 -16.10
C ASN A 322 17.91 -2.23 -14.99
N ALA A 323 18.08 -2.95 -13.87
CA ALA A 323 17.12 -3.10 -12.76
C ALA A 323 15.90 -3.96 -13.10
N ASN A 324 16.14 -5.24 -13.40
CA ASN A 324 15.08 -6.22 -13.57
C ASN A 324 14.37 -6.50 -12.24
N ALA A 325 13.14 -6.01 -12.08
CA ALA A 325 12.29 -6.33 -10.94
C ALA A 325 11.70 -7.75 -11.09
N PHE A 326 12.20 -8.71 -10.33
CA PHE A 326 11.77 -10.11 -10.47
C PHE A 326 10.88 -10.59 -9.33
N GLN A 327 10.84 -9.85 -8.21
CA GLN A 327 10.07 -10.22 -7.03
C GLN A 327 9.63 -8.99 -6.25
N MET A 328 8.39 -9.00 -5.76
CA MET A 328 7.86 -8.02 -4.83
C MET A 328 7.07 -8.75 -3.74
N ASP A 329 7.28 -8.35 -2.49
CA ASP A 329 6.35 -8.65 -1.41
C ASP A 329 5.84 -7.37 -0.76
N ALA A 330 4.61 -7.42 -0.25
CA ALA A 330 4.06 -6.35 0.54
C ALA A 330 3.23 -6.89 1.70
N VAL A 331 3.29 -6.15 2.81
CA VAL A 331 2.46 -6.33 3.98
C VAL A 331 1.68 -5.05 4.18
N PHE A 332 0.37 -5.18 4.37
CA PHE A 332 -0.52 -4.10 4.76
C PHE A 332 -1.09 -4.39 6.14
N TRP A 333 -1.01 -3.40 7.03
CA TRP A 333 -1.68 -3.40 8.33
C TRP A 333 -2.85 -2.44 8.25
N ILE A 334 -4.07 -2.96 8.45
CA ILE A 334 -5.30 -2.18 8.56
C ILE A 334 -5.64 -2.08 10.05
N GLU A 335 -5.47 -0.89 10.60
CA GLU A 335 -5.48 -0.65 12.04
C GLU A 335 -6.71 0.17 12.45
N THR A 336 -7.37 -0.22 13.53
CA THR A 336 -8.38 0.62 14.19
C THR A 336 -7.69 1.45 15.27
N VAL A 337 -7.57 2.77 15.02
CA VAL A 337 -6.88 3.71 15.90
C VAL A 337 -7.89 4.60 16.61
N VAL A 338 -7.74 4.74 17.92
CA VAL A 338 -8.60 5.59 18.76
C VAL A 338 -7.92 6.92 19.04
N TYR A 339 -8.62 8.00 18.77
CA TYR A 339 -8.20 9.37 19.02
C TYR A 339 -9.08 10.04 20.08
N ASP A 340 -8.47 10.81 20.97
CA ASP A 340 -9.16 11.73 21.87
C ASP A 340 -9.35 13.09 21.17
N ILE A 341 -10.55 13.66 21.22
CA ILE A 341 -10.89 14.90 20.55
C ILE A 341 -11.61 15.82 21.53
N ASP A 342 -11.16 17.07 21.58
CA ASP A 342 -11.81 18.14 22.33
C ASP A 342 -12.78 18.86 21.40
N VAL A 343 -14.08 18.66 21.60
CA VAL A 343 -15.14 19.25 20.78
C VAL A 343 -15.69 20.48 21.50
N PRO A 344 -15.68 21.68 20.87
CA PRO A 344 -16.22 22.88 21.48
C PRO A 344 -17.75 22.79 21.63
N ALA A 345 -18.35 23.74 22.36
CA ALA A 345 -19.79 23.91 22.33
C ALA A 345 -20.27 24.22 20.90
N LEU A 346 -21.33 23.54 20.47
CA LEU A 346 -21.96 23.72 19.17
C LEU A 346 -23.42 24.17 19.40
N PRO A 347 -23.70 25.49 19.41
CA PRO A 347 -25.06 26.01 19.44
C PRO A 347 -25.94 25.47 18.30
N PRO A 348 -27.29 25.58 18.42
CA PRO A 348 -28.19 25.21 17.33
C PRO A 348 -27.83 25.97 16.04
N GLY A 349 -27.69 25.24 14.93
CA GLY A 349 -27.35 25.83 13.62
C GLY A 349 -25.87 26.10 13.40
N THR A 350 -24.98 25.66 14.30
CA THR A 350 -23.53 25.72 14.07
C THR A 350 -23.16 24.90 12.82
N PRO A 351 -22.40 25.47 11.87
CA PRO A 351 -21.90 24.71 10.72
C PRO A 351 -20.90 23.63 11.16
N PRO A 352 -20.64 22.60 10.32
CA PRO A 352 -19.65 21.58 10.64
C PRO A 352 -18.29 22.19 10.99
N VAL A 353 -17.66 21.69 12.06
CA VAL A 353 -16.37 22.17 12.56
C VAL A 353 -15.30 21.11 12.35
N ILE A 354 -14.21 21.46 11.67
CA ILE A 354 -13.04 20.59 11.52
C ILE A 354 -12.15 20.69 12.76
N LEU A 355 -11.79 19.55 13.31
CA LEU A 355 -11.06 19.39 14.56
C LEU A 355 -9.82 18.54 14.34
N GLN A 356 -8.77 18.86 15.09
CA GLN A 356 -7.58 18.02 15.19
C GLN A 356 -7.68 17.17 16.46
N PRO A 357 -7.17 15.93 16.45
CA PRO A 357 -7.11 15.13 17.65
C PRO A 357 -6.18 15.79 18.67
N ARG A 358 -6.47 15.57 19.94
CA ARG A 358 -5.64 16.04 21.03
C ARG A 358 -4.28 15.35 20.97
N GLN A 359 -3.25 16.11 20.58
CA GLN A 359 -1.88 15.62 20.55
C GLN A 359 -1.37 15.43 21.99
N ARG A 360 -1.31 14.18 22.46
CA ARG A 360 -0.69 13.83 23.75
C ARG A 360 0.79 13.44 23.62
N SER A 361 1.27 13.32 22.38
CA SER A 361 2.64 12.93 22.00
C SER A 361 2.92 13.42 20.58
N ASN A 362 4.18 13.38 20.14
CA ASN A 362 4.56 13.65 18.75
C ASN A 362 4.20 12.45 17.86
N VAL A 363 2.91 12.24 17.58
CA VAL A 363 2.50 11.29 16.52
C VAL A 363 2.72 11.97 15.17
N PRO A 364 3.56 11.42 14.27
CA PRO A 364 3.92 12.09 13.02
C PRO A 364 2.72 12.42 12.12
N LEU A 365 1.79 11.47 11.97
CA LEU A 365 0.62 11.60 11.11
C LEU A 365 -0.68 11.34 11.87
N VAL A 366 -1.66 12.24 11.73
CA VAL A 366 -3.00 12.09 12.30
C VAL A 366 -4.08 12.52 11.28
N PRO A 367 -5.29 11.94 11.32
CA PRO A 367 -6.41 12.44 10.55
C PRO A 367 -6.99 13.71 11.19
N SER A 368 -7.81 14.42 10.42
CA SER A 368 -8.73 15.41 10.95
C SER A 368 -10.12 14.81 11.20
N PHE A 369 -10.93 15.48 12.01
CA PHE A 369 -12.28 15.06 12.36
C PHE A 369 -13.27 16.17 12.06
N VAL A 370 -14.54 15.83 11.85
CA VAL A 370 -15.62 16.80 11.69
C VAL A 370 -16.71 16.57 12.71
N ALA A 371 -16.99 17.59 13.51
CA ALA A 371 -18.15 17.64 14.39
C ALA A 371 -19.30 18.35 13.67
N ALA A 372 -20.41 17.67 13.51
CA ALA A 372 -21.64 18.23 12.98
C ALA A 372 -22.81 17.76 13.85
N ILE A 373 -23.77 18.64 14.09
CA ILE A 373 -25.00 18.31 14.82
C ILE A 373 -26.20 18.58 13.92
N PRO A 374 -27.25 17.74 13.97
CA PRO A 374 -28.47 18.03 13.24
C PRO A 374 -29.12 19.30 13.81
N PHE A 375 -29.75 20.10 12.94
CA PHE A 375 -30.51 21.25 13.39
C PHE A 375 -31.76 20.80 14.14
N VAL A 376 -31.79 21.08 15.45
CA VAL A 376 -32.98 20.91 16.29
C VAL A 376 -33.20 22.23 17.04
N PRO A 377 -34.39 22.85 16.95
CA PRO A 377 -34.65 24.13 17.61
C PRO A 377 -34.28 24.10 19.10
N ASN A 378 -33.50 25.08 19.52
CA ASN A 378 -33.03 25.27 20.90
C ASN A 378 -32.18 24.14 21.48
N LYS A 379 -31.73 23.16 20.68
CA LYS A 379 -30.83 22.11 21.15
C LYS A 379 -29.46 22.21 20.48
N GLY A 380 -28.41 22.15 21.28
CA GLY A 380 -27.03 22.18 20.84
C GLY A 380 -26.19 21.17 21.59
N PHE A 381 -24.91 21.09 21.26
CA PHE A 381 -23.93 20.31 22.02
C PHE A 381 -23.17 21.25 22.97
N LYS A 382 -23.07 20.90 24.26
CA LYS A 382 -22.39 21.75 25.26
C LYS A 382 -20.87 21.78 25.16
N GLY A 383 -20.28 20.94 24.31
CA GLY A 383 -18.84 20.72 24.29
C GLY A 383 -18.43 19.55 25.19
N GLY A 384 -17.29 18.95 24.90
CA GLY A 384 -16.79 17.83 25.69
C GLY A 384 -15.62 17.08 25.07
N HIS A 385 -15.18 16.06 25.78
CA HIS A 385 -14.12 15.15 25.36
C HIS A 385 -14.75 13.88 24.79
N VAL A 386 -14.41 13.54 23.55
CA VAL A 386 -14.92 12.33 22.88
C VAL A 386 -13.77 11.45 22.42
N ARG A 387 -14.04 10.15 22.28
CA ARG A 387 -13.10 9.17 21.73
C ARG A 387 -13.65 8.63 20.43
N VAL A 388 -12.91 8.77 19.34
CA VAL A 388 -13.34 8.37 18.00
C VAL A 388 -12.35 7.37 17.44
N ALA A 389 -12.86 6.24 16.98
CA ALA A 389 -12.08 5.23 16.28
C ALA A 389 -12.12 5.50 14.78
N THR A 390 -11.00 5.34 14.10
CA THR A 390 -10.93 5.40 12.63
C THR A 390 -9.87 4.44 12.09
N THR A 391 -9.88 4.23 10.78
CA THR A 391 -8.94 3.33 10.10
C THR A 391 -7.64 4.06 9.82
N GLN A 392 -6.51 3.40 10.08
CA GLN A 392 -5.19 3.73 9.54
C GLN A 392 -4.73 2.56 8.68
N ILE A 393 -4.00 2.84 7.61
CA ILE A 393 -3.33 1.82 6.80
C ILE A 393 -1.83 2.06 6.91
N GLN A 394 -1.06 1.02 7.20
CA GLN A 394 0.38 1.03 7.00
C GLN A 394 0.75 -0.02 5.99
N TYR A 395 1.82 0.21 5.21
CA TYR A 395 2.39 -0.84 4.39
C TYR A 395 3.92 -0.85 4.42
N SER A 396 4.47 -2.04 4.22
CA SER A 396 5.89 -2.27 3.95
C SER A 396 5.99 -3.11 2.69
N GLN A 397 6.68 -2.59 1.68
CA GLN A 397 6.87 -3.25 0.39
C GLN A 397 8.36 -3.41 0.12
N LYS A 398 8.75 -4.60 -0.35
CA LYS A 398 10.11 -4.93 -0.75
C LYS A 398 10.14 -5.48 -2.16
N VAL A 399 10.79 -4.77 -3.06
CA VAL A 399 11.06 -5.21 -4.43
C VAL A 399 12.51 -5.65 -4.53
N MET A 400 12.76 -6.74 -5.25
CA MET A 400 14.11 -7.18 -5.60
C MET A 400 14.41 -6.83 -7.05
N LEU A 401 15.45 -6.02 -7.23
CA LEU A 401 15.94 -5.58 -8.52
C LEU A 401 17.28 -6.26 -8.80
N ASP A 402 17.47 -6.77 -10.02
CA ASP A 402 18.78 -7.27 -10.44
C ASP A 402 19.44 -6.31 -11.42
N PHE A 403 20.70 -5.96 -11.14
CA PHE A 403 21.63 -5.32 -12.07
C PHE A 403 23.07 -5.43 -11.55
N ALA A 404 24.06 -5.27 -12.43
CA ALA A 404 25.48 -5.31 -12.07
C ALA A 404 25.90 -6.58 -11.28
N GLY A 405 25.22 -7.71 -11.49
CA GLY A 405 25.53 -8.99 -10.82
C GLY A 405 25.07 -9.11 -9.37
N LEU A 406 24.36 -8.09 -8.86
CA LEU A 406 23.80 -8.06 -7.51
C LEU A 406 22.27 -8.00 -7.56
N THR A 407 21.68 -8.49 -6.47
CA THR A 407 20.28 -8.27 -6.15
C THR A 407 20.19 -7.14 -5.15
N TRP A 408 19.35 -6.15 -5.47
CA TRP A 408 19.22 -4.89 -4.78
C TRP A 408 17.82 -4.79 -4.17
N PRO A 409 17.71 -4.85 -2.84
CA PRO A 409 16.46 -4.53 -2.15
C PRO A 409 16.06 -3.08 -2.36
N HIS A 410 14.84 -2.89 -2.85
CA HIS A 410 14.14 -1.61 -2.88
C HIS A 410 13.00 -1.67 -1.88
N VAL A 411 13.00 -0.78 -0.89
CA VAL A 411 12.00 -0.78 0.18
C VAL A 411 11.24 0.53 0.20
N SER A 412 9.92 0.43 0.19
CA SER A 412 8.99 1.54 0.38
C SER A 412 8.08 1.24 1.56
N VAL A 413 7.93 2.21 2.47
CA VAL A 413 7.05 2.11 3.64
C VAL A 413 6.24 3.38 3.77
N ALA A 414 4.98 3.28 4.20
CA ALA A 414 4.18 4.46 4.54
C ALA A 414 3.11 4.16 5.58
N SER A 415 2.72 5.21 6.30
CA SER A 415 1.50 5.26 7.11
C SER A 415 0.51 6.21 6.46
N LEU A 416 -0.75 5.83 6.43
CA LEU A 416 -1.83 6.50 5.70
C LEU A 416 -3.06 6.64 6.59
N VAL A 417 -3.64 7.84 6.63
CA VAL A 417 -4.86 8.17 7.38
C VAL A 417 -5.93 8.70 6.41
N PRO A 418 -7.22 8.70 6.78
CA PRO A 418 -8.27 9.26 5.94
C PRO A 418 -7.94 10.70 5.55
N ALA A 419 -8.00 11.00 4.24
CA ALA A 419 -7.72 12.33 3.73
C ALA A 419 -8.87 13.31 4.02
N ALA A 420 -10.11 12.81 3.99
CA ALA A 420 -11.28 13.59 4.39
C ALA A 420 -11.42 13.59 5.93
N PRO A 421 -11.93 14.68 6.53
CA PRO A 421 -12.24 14.71 7.94
C PRO A 421 -13.20 13.57 8.35
N VAL A 422 -12.81 12.82 9.37
CA VAL A 422 -13.59 11.69 9.88
C VAL A 422 -14.81 12.21 10.67
N PRO A 423 -16.04 11.85 10.30
CA PRO A 423 -17.23 12.27 11.05
C PRO A 423 -17.21 11.75 12.48
N ILE A 424 -17.46 12.64 13.45
CA ILE A 424 -17.70 12.24 14.83
C ILE A 424 -19.13 11.71 14.92
N PRO A 425 -19.35 10.45 15.36
CA PRO A 425 -20.70 9.88 15.47
C PRO A 425 -21.65 10.71 16.34
N ASP A 426 -22.88 10.92 15.89
CA ASP A 426 -23.90 11.74 16.58
C ASP A 426 -24.14 11.34 18.04
N HIS A 427 -24.04 10.04 18.37
CA HIS A 427 -24.21 9.55 19.73
C HIS A 427 -23.12 10.02 20.70
N LEU A 428 -21.98 10.50 20.17
CA LEU A 428 -20.90 11.14 20.95
C LEU A 428 -21.11 12.65 21.09
N LEU A 429 -22.09 13.23 20.40
CA LEU A 429 -22.45 14.65 20.42
C LEU A 429 -23.89 14.85 20.93
N PRO A 430 -24.25 14.36 22.14
CA PRO A 430 -25.62 14.41 22.62
C PRO A 430 -26.14 15.85 22.74
N LEU A 431 -27.28 16.09 22.11
CA LEU A 431 -27.93 17.40 22.15
C LEU A 431 -28.60 17.64 23.51
N THR A 432 -28.36 18.82 24.06
CA THR A 432 -28.93 19.26 25.35
C THR A 432 -29.85 20.45 25.19
#